data_AF-A0A7K1SVK3-F1
#
_entry.id   AF-A0A7K1SVK3-F1
#
_cell.length_a   1.000
_cell.length_b   1.000
_cell.length_c   1.000
_cell.angle_alpha   90.00
_cell.angle_beta   90.00
_cell.angle_gamma   90.00
#
_symmetry.space_group_name_H-M   'P 1'
#
loop_
_entity.id
_entity.type
_entity.pdbx_description
1 polymer ?
#
loop_
_entity_poly.entity_id
_entity_poly.type
_entity_poly.pdbx_seq_one_letter_code
_entity_poly.pdbx_strand_id
1 'polypeptide(L)' 'MNTNFKLTSIESKQDYKIATARYEEIKHAPKGSDEHKEKLLLVHLISEYENAQWDLPEVSLVELNKIWIEDYGSNA' A
#
# COMPACT_ATOMS: atom_id res chain seq x y z
N MET A 1 -7.88 6.10 26.00
CA MET A 1 -7.94 6.91 24.77
C MET A 1 -8.98 6.26 23.88
N ASN A 2 -10.10 6.94 23.65
CA ASN A 2 -11.17 6.42 22.79
C ASN A 2 -10.87 6.86 21.36
N THR A 3 -10.41 5.94 20.53
CA THR A 3 -10.18 6.17 19.11
C THR A 3 -11.16 5.32 18.30
N ASN A 4 -12.42 5.76 18.25
CA ASN A 4 -13.31 5.40 17.14
C ASN A 4 -12.93 6.29 15.94
N PHE A 5 -11.74 6.06 15.37
CA PHE A 5 -11.32 6.74 14.16
C PHE A 5 -11.65 5.83 12.98
N LYS A 6 -12.81 6.06 12.37
CA LYS A 6 -13.25 5.30 11.20
C LYS A 6 -12.78 6.03 9.95
N LEU A 7 -11.56 5.73 9.52
CA LEU A 7 -10.97 6.27 8.29
C LEU A 7 -11.69 5.66 7.07
N THR A 8 -12.27 6.50 6.21
CA THR A 8 -13.01 6.07 5.00
C THR A 8 -12.33 6.48 3.69
N SER A 9 -11.40 7.43 3.74
CA SER A 9 -10.57 7.92 2.63
C SER A 9 -9.24 8.43 3.20
N ILE A 10 -8.18 8.45 2.38
CA ILE A 10 -6.89 9.08 2.69
C ILE A 10 -6.74 10.26 1.74
N GLU A 11 -6.67 11.48 2.28
CA GLU A 11 -6.66 12.72 1.47
C GLU A 11 -5.36 13.53 1.66
N SER A 12 -4.60 13.22 2.70
CA SER A 12 -3.36 13.92 3.03
C SER A 12 -2.21 12.97 3.29
N LYS A 13 -0.98 13.50 3.17
CA LYS A 13 0.24 12.79 3.58
C LYS A 13 0.23 12.42 5.07
N GLN A 14 -0.49 13.14 5.91
CA GLN A 14 -0.59 12.84 7.33
C GLN A 14 -1.51 11.63 7.55
N ASP A 15 -2.66 11.58 6.88
CA ASP A 15 -3.57 10.42 6.93
C ASP A 15 -2.88 9.17 6.40
N TYR A 16 -2.12 9.33 5.32
CA TYR A 16 -1.31 8.26 4.75
C TYR A 16 -0.33 7.70 5.78
N LYS A 17 0.45 8.55 6.46
CA LYS A 17 1.39 8.12 7.51
C LYS A 17 0.69 7.39 8.65
N ILE A 18 -0.47 7.88 9.09
CA ILE A 18 -1.26 7.25 10.16
C ILE A 18 -1.77 5.88 9.72
N ALA A 19 -2.32 5.79 8.50
CA ALA A 19 -2.83 4.55 7.93
C ALA A 19 -1.73 3.50 7.75
N THR A 20 -0.57 3.88 7.21
CA THR A 20 0.59 2.99 7.06
C THR A 20 1.11 2.54 8.42
N ALA A 21 1.23 3.44 9.41
CA ALA A 21 1.67 3.07 10.75
C ALA A 21 0.72 2.05 11.40
N ARG A 22 -0.60 2.27 11.28
CA ARG A 22 -1.60 1.33 11.79
C ARG A 22 -1.53 -0.01 11.06
N TYR A 23 -1.36 0.00 9.74
CA TYR A 23 -1.19 -1.22 8.95
C TYR A 23 0.01 -2.02 9.43
N GLU A 24 1.16 -1.38 9.69
CA GLU A 24 2.37 -2.05 10.19
C GLU A 24 2.16 -2.75 11.53
N GLU A 25 1.35 -2.18 12.44
CA GLU A 25 0.98 -2.80 13.71
C GLU A 25 0.16 -4.09 13.51
N ILE A 26 -0.73 -4.11 12.53
CA ILE A 26 -1.73 -5.18 12.35
C ILE A 26 -1.49 -6.07 11.12
N LYS A 27 -0.37 -5.91 10.40
CA LYS A 27 -0.11 -6.62 9.12
C LYS A 27 -0.16 -8.14 9.25
N HIS A 28 0.16 -8.67 10.43
CA HIS A 28 0.14 -10.09 10.76
C HIS A 28 -1.14 -10.55 11.48
N ALA A 29 -2.20 -9.73 11.50
CA ALA A 29 -3.47 -10.09 12.11
C ALA A 29 -4.02 -11.43 11.57
N PRO A 30 -4.44 -12.36 12.46
CA PRO A 30 -4.98 -13.66 12.06
C PRO A 30 -6.21 -13.53 11.17
N LYS A 31 -6.31 -14.39 10.15
CA LYS A 31 -7.46 -14.40 9.24
C LYS A 31 -8.77 -14.55 10.03
N GLY A 32 -9.71 -13.65 9.77
CA GLY A 32 -11.03 -13.64 10.40
C GLY A 32 -11.14 -12.80 11.67
N SER A 33 -10.02 -12.30 12.23
CA SER A 33 -10.06 -11.31 13.30
C SER A 33 -10.57 -9.95 12.80
N ASP A 34 -10.96 -9.06 13.71
CA ASP A 34 -11.39 -7.72 13.34
C ASP A 34 -10.22 -6.88 12.82
N GLU A 35 -9.01 -7.05 13.37
CA GLU A 35 -7.79 -6.44 12.86
C GLU A 35 -7.44 -6.94 11.46
N HIS A 36 -7.80 -8.18 11.09
CA HIS A 36 -7.63 -8.66 9.72
C HIS A 36 -8.57 -7.94 8.75
N LYS A 37 -9.81 -7.64 9.13
CA LYS A 37 -10.73 -6.83 8.32
C LYS A 37 -10.23 -5.39 8.20
N GLU A 38 -9.75 -4.83 9.31
CA GLU A 38 -9.14 -3.49 9.37
C GLU A 38 -7.92 -3.41 8.44
N LYS A 39 -7.02 -4.40 8.50
CA LYS A 39 -5.84 -4.48 7.62
C LYS A 39 -6.23 -4.45 6.15
N LEU A 40 -7.22 -5.23 5.74
CA LEU A 40 -7.67 -5.26 4.34
C LEU A 40 -8.22 -3.90 3.89
N LEU A 41 -8.95 -3.22 4.77
CA LEU A 41 -9.41 -1.85 4.50
C LEU A 41 -8.24 -0.88 4.35
N LEU A 42 -7.26 -0.92 5.26
CA LEU A 42 -6.08 -0.05 5.20
C LEU A 42 -5.30 -0.26 3.92
N VAL A 43 -5.07 -1.51 3.50
CA VAL A 43 -4.40 -1.83 2.22
C VAL A 43 -5.14 -1.17 1.06
N HIS A 44 -6.46 -1.32 1.01
CA HIS A 44 -7.26 -0.70 -0.05
C HIS A 44 -7.13 0.83 -0.07
N LEU A 45 -7.28 1.50 1.08
CA LEU A 45 -7.20 2.96 1.16
C LEU A 45 -5.80 3.50 0.83
N ILE A 46 -4.75 2.82 1.30
CA ILE A 46 -3.35 3.16 1.01
C ILE A 46 -3.13 3.06 -0.51
N SER A 47 -3.53 1.95 -1.14
CA SER A 47 -3.39 1.77 -2.59
C SER A 47 -4.17 2.79 -3.40
N GLU A 48 -5.41 3.12 -3.02
CA GLU A 48 -6.19 4.18 -3.68
C GLU A 48 -5.46 5.53 -3.64
N TYR A 49 -4.92 5.91 -2.48
CA TYR A 49 -4.16 7.15 -2.35
C TYR A 49 -2.87 7.13 -3.18
N GLU A 50 -2.10 6.04 -3.14
CA GLU A 50 -0.88 5.89 -3.94
C GLU A 50 -1.18 5.98 -5.44
N ASN A 51 -2.18 5.25 -5.92
CA ASN A 51 -2.62 5.29 -7.31
C ASN A 51 -3.07 6.69 -7.75
N ALA A 52 -3.75 7.44 -6.88
CA ALA A 52 -4.16 8.81 -7.18
C ALA A 52 -2.98 9.79 -7.29
N GLN A 53 -1.84 9.47 -6.68
CA GLN A 53 -0.61 10.26 -6.79
C GLN A 53 0.28 9.81 -7.94
N TRP A 54 0.11 8.57 -8.40
CA TRP A 54 0.96 7.92 -9.38
C TRP A 54 0.25 7.88 -10.73
N ASP A 55 0.55 8.87 -11.59
CA ASP A 55 0.33 8.74 -13.04
C ASP A 55 1.42 7.83 -13.62
N LEU A 56 1.52 6.60 -13.09
CA LEU A 56 2.41 5.61 -13.66
C LEU A 56 1.79 5.16 -14.98
N PRO A 57 2.56 5.15 -16.10
CA PRO A 57 2.13 4.43 -17.27
C PRO A 57 1.84 2.98 -16.86
N GLU A 58 0.87 2.33 -17.50
CA GLU A 58 0.55 0.93 -17.28
C GLU A 58 1.76 0.08 -17.74
N VAL A 59 2.80 -0.01 -16.90
CA VAL A 59 4.06 -0.66 -17.24
C VAL A 59 3.78 -2.15 -17.30
N SER A 60 3.81 -2.69 -18.50
CA SER A 60 3.62 -4.11 -18.73
C SER A 60 4.71 -4.91 -18.01
N LEU A 61 4.41 -6.13 -17.58
CA LEU A 61 5.41 -7.04 -16.98
C LEU A 61 6.66 -7.22 -17.87
N VAL A 62 6.52 -7.04 -19.19
CA VAL A 62 7.62 -7.06 -20.16
C VAL A 62 8.53 -5.84 -20.01
N GLU A 63 7.99 -4.65 -19.80
CA GLU A 63 8.77 -3.43 -19.58
C GLU A 63 9.48 -3.46 -18.22
N LEU A 64 8.83 -4.01 -17.19
CA LEU A 64 9.51 -4.29 -15.92
C LEU A 64 10.71 -5.23 -16.13
N ASN A 65 10.53 -6.33 -16.86
CA ASN A 65 11.64 -7.25 -17.14
C ASN A 65 12.80 -6.61 -17.91
N LYS A 66 12.51 -5.65 -18.82
CA LYS A 66 13.54 -4.88 -19.53
C LYS A 66 14.36 -4.01 -18.59
N ILE A 67 13.69 -3.25 -17.72
CA ILE A 67 14.37 -2.42 -16.69
C ILE A 67 15.27 -3.30 -15.81
N TRP A 68 14.78 -4.47 -15.39
CA TRP A 68 15.58 -5.40 -14.60
C TRP A 68 16.80 -5.98 -15.33
N ILE A 69 16.69 -6.27 -16.63
CA ILE A 69 17.85 -6.71 -17.45
C ILE A 69 18.80 -5.54 -17.71
N GLU A 70 18.32 -4.32 -17.90
CA GLU A 70 19.18 -3.16 -18.12
C GLU A 70 19.95 -2.77 -16.84
N ASP A 71 19.29 -2.84 -15.67
CA ASP A 71 19.89 -2.45 -14.39
C ASP A 71 20.68 -3.57 -13.72
N TYR A 72 20.33 -4.85 -13.97
CA TYR A 72 20.91 -6.01 -13.27
C TYR A 72 21.33 -7.15 -14.21
N GLY A 73 21.18 -6.99 -15.53
CA GLY A 73 21.62 -7.96 -16.52
C GLY A 73 23.12 -8.15 -16.43
N SER A 74 23.49 -9.42 -16.25
CA SER A 74 24.82 -9.86 -15.88
C SER A 74 25.92 -9.30 -16.79
N ASN A 75 26.94 -8.70 -16.17
CA ASN A 75 28.29 -8.67 -16.74
C ASN A 75 28.75 -10.12 -16.87
N ALA A 76 28.63 -10.70 -18.07
CA ALA A 76 29.30 -11.92 -18.47
C ALA A 76 30.47 -11.57 -19.40
#